data_AF-A0A7S3GY07-F1
#
_entry.id   AF-A0A7S3GY07-F1
#
_cell.length_a   1.000
_cell.length_b   1.000
_cell.length_c   1.000
_cell.angle_alpha   90.00
_cell.angle_beta   90.00
_cell.angle_gamma   90.00
#
_symmetry.space_group_name_H-M   'P 1'
#
loop_
_entity.id
_entity.type
_entity.pdbx_description
1 polymer ?
#
loop_
_entity_poly.entity_id
_entity_poly.type
_entity_poly.pdbx_seq_one_letter_code
_entity_poly.pdbx_strand_id
1 'polypeptide(L)'
;MAGPNTRTTQLFINFKDNSFLDSQGFPAFAEVLGNGMQVVDKIQSKYREQPNQGEIQSEGNTYLEAQFPELSYVSSIVQGQGVPAATAATAAVQQKPAA
;
A
#
# COMPACT_ATOMS: atom_id res chain seq x y z
N MET A 1 -13.10 -1.30 12.61
CA MET A 1 -11.93 -0.42 12.86
C MET A 1 -11.43 -0.65 14.26
N ALA A 2 -10.12 -0.87 14.45
CA ALA A 2 -9.54 -1.14 15.77
C ALA A 2 -9.46 0.10 16.69
N GLY A 3 -9.72 1.31 16.16
CA GLY A 3 -9.82 2.55 16.94
C GLY A 3 -8.58 3.44 16.83
N PRO A 4 -8.55 4.61 17.51
CA PRO A 4 -7.39 5.51 17.51
C PRO A 4 -6.10 4.81 17.95
N ASN A 5 -4.96 5.15 17.33
CA ASN A 5 -3.62 4.64 17.66
C ASN A 5 -3.44 3.11 17.54
N THR A 6 -4.26 2.43 16.74
CA THR A 6 -4.17 0.96 16.52
C THR A 6 -3.52 0.58 15.20
N ARG A 7 -2.76 1.50 14.58
CA ARG A 7 -2.11 1.26 13.29
C ARG A 7 -1.08 0.15 13.43
N THR A 8 -1.18 -0.87 12.57
CA THR A 8 -0.17 -1.92 12.46
C THR A 8 0.92 -1.51 11.46
N THR A 9 1.88 -2.38 11.24
CA THR A 9 2.90 -2.26 10.18
C THR A 9 2.40 -2.74 8.82
N GLN A 10 1.12 -3.13 8.70
CA GLN A 10 0.54 -3.54 7.43
C GLN A 10 0.14 -2.32 6.59
N LEU A 11 0.65 -2.27 5.37
CA LEU A 11 0.46 -1.19 4.42
C LEU A 11 -0.11 -1.76 3.12
N PHE A 12 -0.86 -0.95 2.38
CA PHE A 12 -1.32 -1.30 1.03
C PHE A 12 -1.14 -0.12 0.08
N ILE A 13 -1.05 -0.43 -1.22
CA ILE A 13 -0.96 0.55 -2.29
C ILE A 13 -2.31 0.59 -3.00
N ASN A 14 -2.86 1.78 -3.21
CA ASN A 14 -4.06 1.97 -3.99
C ASN A 14 -3.75 1.84 -5.48
N PHE A 15 -4.46 0.96 -6.19
CA PHE A 15 -4.35 0.80 -7.65
C PHE A 15 -5.32 1.72 -8.41
N LYS A 16 -6.25 2.37 -7.69
CA LYS A 16 -7.26 3.29 -8.21
C LYS A 16 -7.68 4.27 -7.13
N ASP A 17 -8.56 5.20 -7.47
CA ASP A 17 -9.23 6.04 -6.49
C ASP A 17 -10.12 5.20 -5.56
N ASN A 18 -9.79 5.24 -4.27
CA ASN A 18 -10.48 4.54 -3.20
C ASN A 18 -10.99 5.55 -2.15
N SER A 19 -11.59 6.66 -2.59
CA SER A 19 -12.17 7.72 -1.73
C SER A 19 -13.11 7.20 -0.61
N PHE A 20 -13.68 5.99 -0.73
CA PHE A 20 -14.46 5.35 0.33
C PHE A 20 -13.65 5.01 1.60
N LEU A 21 -12.33 5.03 1.52
CA LEU A 21 -11.41 4.81 2.66
C LEU A 21 -11.29 6.05 3.55
N ASP A 22 -11.59 7.24 3.03
CA ASP A 22 -11.50 8.49 3.79
C ASP A 22 -12.51 8.52 4.93
N SER A 23 -13.76 8.11 4.66
CA SER A 23 -14.81 7.99 5.69
C SER A 23 -14.53 6.89 6.71
N GLN A 24 -13.60 6.00 6.40
CA GLN A 24 -13.17 4.89 7.24
C GLN A 24 -11.96 5.24 8.11
N GLY A 25 -11.34 6.41 7.91
CA GLY A 25 -10.20 6.86 8.70
C GLY A 25 -8.91 6.11 8.36
N PHE A 26 -8.72 5.72 7.10
CA PHE A 26 -7.45 5.21 6.60
C PHE A 26 -6.59 6.36 6.04
N PRO A 27 -5.70 6.97 6.83
CA PRO A 27 -4.85 8.05 6.34
C PRO A 27 -3.78 7.49 5.39
N ALA A 28 -3.68 8.08 4.20
CA ALA A 28 -2.49 7.91 3.37
C ALA A 28 -1.27 8.53 4.08
N PHE A 29 -0.11 7.88 3.96
CA PHE A 29 1.15 8.37 4.57
C PHE A 29 2.26 8.59 3.55
N ALA A 30 2.07 8.14 2.30
CA ALA A 30 3.06 8.24 1.22
C ALA A 30 2.37 8.19 -0.16
N GLU A 31 3.11 8.63 -1.18
CA GLU A 31 2.74 8.55 -2.59
C GLU A 31 3.80 7.77 -3.37
N VAL A 32 3.38 6.95 -4.34
CA VAL A 32 4.29 6.26 -5.25
C VAL A 32 4.73 7.25 -6.33
N LEU A 33 6.03 7.59 -6.35
CA LEU A 33 6.58 8.61 -7.24
C LEU A 33 6.99 8.07 -8.63
N GLY A 34 7.05 8.97 -9.61
CA GLY A 34 7.61 8.70 -10.94
C GLY A 34 6.89 7.57 -11.68
N ASN A 35 7.66 6.62 -12.22
CA ASN A 35 7.13 5.41 -12.86
C ASN A 35 6.90 4.25 -11.87
N GLY A 36 6.90 4.51 -10.56
CA GLY A 36 6.82 3.47 -9.52
C GLY A 36 5.56 2.60 -9.65
N MET A 37 4.43 3.16 -10.10
CA MET A 37 3.21 2.37 -10.32
C MET A 37 3.38 1.29 -11.40
N GLN A 38 4.24 1.48 -12.40
CA GLN A 38 4.55 0.44 -13.40
C GLN A 38 5.31 -0.75 -12.79
N VAL A 39 6.01 -0.52 -11.67
CA VAL A 39 6.66 -1.59 -10.88
C VAL A 39 5.63 -2.29 -10.02
N VAL A 40 4.72 -1.52 -9.40
CA VAL A 40 3.60 -2.05 -8.61
C VAL A 40 2.72 -2.98 -9.44
N ASP A 41 2.43 -2.64 -10.70
CA ASP A 41 1.66 -3.49 -11.63
C ASP A 41 2.31 -4.85 -11.91
N LYS A 42 3.61 -5.00 -11.63
CA LYS A 42 4.37 -6.25 -11.85
C LYS A 42 4.49 -7.11 -10.59
N ILE A 43 3.99 -6.65 -9.44
CA ILE A 43 3.98 -7.44 -8.21
C ILE A 43 3.21 -8.75 -8.47
N GLN A 44 3.74 -9.86 -7.97
CA GLN A 44 3.13 -11.18 -8.13
C GLN A 44 1.65 -11.15 -7.69
N SER A 45 0.75 -11.51 -8.60
CA SER A 45 -0.70 -11.48 -8.39
C SER A 45 -1.37 -12.87 -8.37
N LYS A 46 -0.59 -13.95 -8.48
CA LYS A 46 -1.08 -15.35 -8.48
C LYS A 46 -1.96 -15.68 -7.28
N TYR A 47 -1.55 -15.27 -6.07
CA TYR A 47 -2.19 -15.68 -4.83
C TYR A 47 -3.34 -14.77 -4.38
N ARG A 48 -3.38 -13.51 -4.85
CA ARG A 48 -4.45 -12.54 -4.56
C ARG A 48 -4.80 -12.47 -3.06
N GLU A 49 -6.04 -12.78 -2.71
CA GLU A 49 -6.64 -12.69 -1.37
C GLU A 49 -6.44 -13.97 -0.55
N GLN A 50 -5.68 -14.95 -1.05
CA GLN A 50 -5.42 -16.21 -0.34
C GLN A 50 -4.57 -16.06 0.93
N PRO A 51 -3.53 -15.20 1.00
CA PRO A 51 -2.76 -15.02 2.23
C PRO A 51 -3.65 -14.57 3.39
N ASN A 52 -3.65 -15.35 4.46
CA ASN A 52 -4.49 -15.07 5.62
C ASN A 52 -3.84 -13.99 6.49
N GLN A 53 -4.60 -12.93 6.79
CA GLN A 53 -4.09 -11.81 7.58
C GLN A 53 -3.69 -12.19 9.02
N GLY A 54 -4.39 -13.13 9.65
CA GLY A 54 -4.05 -13.62 10.99
C GLY A 54 -2.73 -14.36 11.02
N GLU A 55 -2.52 -15.27 10.06
CA GLU A 55 -1.28 -16.04 9.92
C GLU A 55 -0.08 -15.13 9.59
N ILE A 56 -0.28 -14.09 8.77
CA ILE A 56 0.76 -13.08 8.51
C ILE A 56 1.16 -12.36 9.82
N GLN A 57 0.20 -12.08 10.71
CA GLN A 57 0.48 -11.42 11.98
C GLN A 57 1.16 -12.34 12.99
N SER A 58 0.81 -13.63 13.04
CA SER A 58 1.37 -14.60 13.99
C SER A 58 2.71 -15.19 13.55
N GLU A 59 2.86 -15.50 12.26
CA GLU A 59 4.00 -16.28 11.71
C GLU A 59 4.86 -15.50 10.73
N GLY A 60 4.34 -14.44 10.12
CA GLY A 60 5.08 -13.57 9.21
C GLY A 60 5.64 -14.32 8.00
N ASN A 61 6.94 -14.12 7.73
CA ASN A 61 7.59 -14.68 6.54
C ASN A 61 7.65 -16.20 6.54
N THR A 62 7.72 -16.87 7.70
CA THR A 62 7.72 -18.34 7.76
C THR A 62 6.49 -18.92 7.07
N TYR A 63 5.32 -18.36 7.35
CA TYR A 63 4.06 -18.72 6.70
C TYR A 63 4.06 -18.36 5.21
N LEU A 64 4.47 -17.13 4.87
CA LEU A 64 4.44 -16.64 3.49
C LEU A 64 5.38 -17.40 2.56
N GLU A 65 6.59 -17.71 3.01
CA GLU A 65 7.59 -18.44 2.23
C GLU A 65 7.18 -19.91 2.03
N ALA A 66 6.55 -20.53 3.04
CA ALA A 66 6.08 -21.91 2.95
C ALA A 66 4.85 -22.08 2.05
N GLN A 67 3.88 -21.19 2.13
CA GLN A 67 2.58 -21.33 1.44
C GLN A 67 2.52 -20.56 0.11
N PHE A 68 3.31 -19.50 -0.03
CA PHE A 68 3.28 -18.58 -1.18
C PHE A 68 4.68 -18.25 -1.70
N PRO A 69 5.47 -19.26 -2.12
CA PRO A 69 6.89 -19.12 -2.43
C PRO A 69 7.22 -18.15 -3.58
N GLU A 70 6.23 -17.78 -4.40
CA GLU A 70 6.42 -16.87 -5.53
C GLU A 70 6.06 -15.40 -5.21
N LEU A 71 5.71 -15.07 -3.96
CA LEU A 71 5.43 -13.69 -3.57
C LEU A 71 6.63 -12.76 -3.83
N SER A 72 6.32 -11.51 -4.17
CA SER A 72 7.33 -10.47 -4.30
C SER A 72 7.69 -9.90 -2.93
N TYR A 73 8.99 -9.78 -2.64
CA TYR A 73 9.50 -9.23 -1.39
C TYR A 73 10.33 -7.98 -1.63
N VAL A 74 10.26 -7.04 -0.67
CA VAL A 74 11.21 -5.93 -0.61
C VAL A 74 12.50 -6.45 0.02
N SER A 75 13.57 -6.55 -0.76
CA SER A 75 14.86 -7.06 -0.28
C SER A 75 15.79 -5.98 0.26
N SER A 76 15.61 -4.72 -0.15
CA SER A 76 16.40 -3.60 0.31
C SER A 76 15.64 -2.30 0.19
N ILE A 77 16.04 -1.33 1.01
CA ILE A 77 15.54 0.04 0.97
C ILE A 77 16.75 0.95 0.85
N VAL A 78 16.69 1.88 -0.09
CA VAL A 78 17.69 2.93 -0.26
C VAL A 78 17.03 4.28 -0.06
N GLN A 79 17.69 5.17 0.67
CA GLN A 79 17.22 6.54 0.80
C GLN A 79 17.50 7.27 -0.52
N GLY A 80 16.44 7.66 -1.24
CA GLY A 80 16.58 8.51 -2.41
C GLY A 80 17.19 9.86 -2.03
N GLN A 81 17.97 10.47 -2.93
CA GLN A 81 18.33 11.87 -2.81
C GLN A 81 17.01 12.66 -2.75
N GLY A 82 16.73 13.30 -1.61
CA GLY A 82 15.40 13.81 -1.29
C GLY A 82 14.80 14.60 -2.45
N VAL A 83 13.61 14.20 -2.90
CA VAL A 83 12.74 15.13 -3.63
C VAL A 83 12.56 16.32 -2.69
N PRO A 84 12.89 17.57 -3.09
CA PRO A 84 12.65 18.72 -2.25
C PRO A 84 11.18 18.67 -1.86
N ALA A 85 10.92 18.75 -0.55
CA ALA A 85 9.57 18.64 0.02
C ALA A 85 8.63 19.53 -0.80
N ALA A 86 7.83 18.91 -1.67
CA ALA A 86 6.78 19.60 -2.36
C ALA A 86 5.88 20.13 -1.26
N THR A 87 5.83 21.46 -1.17
CA THR A 87 5.00 22.21 -0.24
C THR A 87 3.63 21.58 -0.25
N ALA A 88 3.10 21.24 0.92
CA ALA A 88 1.80 20.59 1.10
C ALA A 88 0.75 21.24 0.18
N ALA A 89 0.54 20.64 -0.99
CA ALA A 89 -0.46 21.08 -1.93
C ALA A 89 -1.75 20.41 -1.47
N THR A 90 -2.63 21.24 -0.91
CA THR A 90 -4.04 20.94 -0.74
C THR A 90 -4.61 20.65 -2.13
N ALA A 91 -4.52 19.40 -2.59
CA ALA A 91 -5.11 18.98 -3.85
C ALA A 91 -6.62 18.82 -3.62
N ALA A 92 -7.35 19.92 -3.86
CA ALA A 92 -8.78 19.85 -4.09
C ALA A 92 -9.03 18.86 -5.25
N VAL A 93 -9.69 17.75 -4.94
CA VAL A 93 -10.19 16.78 -5.91
C VAL A 93 -11.15 17.50 -6.85
N GLN A 94 -10.67 17.82 -8.06
CA GLN A 94 -11.55 18.26 -9.14
C GLN A 94 -12.37 17.04 -9.59
N GLN A 95 -13.65 17.05 -9.25
CA GLN A 95 -14.63 16.08 -9.73
C GLN A 95 -14.65 16.08 -11.26
N LYS A 96 -14.37 14.92 -11.85
CA LYS A 96 -14.74 14.63 -13.24
C LYS A 96 -16.26 14.48 -13.31
N PRO A 97 -16.97 15.16 -14.22
CA PRO A 97 -18.42 15.04 -14.32
C PRO A 97 -18.80 13.62 -14.76
N ALA A 98 -19.79 13.06 -14.08
CA ALA A 98 -20.45 11.82 -14.47
C ALA A 98 -21.34 12.08 -15.70
N ALA A 99 -21.29 11.17 -16.66
CA ALA A 99 -22.33 10.99 -17.68
C ALA A 99 -23.30 9.92 -17.21
#